data_AF-V2YC41-F1
#
_entry.id   AF-V2YC41-F1
#
_cell.length_a   1.000
_cell.length_b   1.000
_cell.length_c   1.000
_cell.angle_alpha   90.00
_cell.angle_beta   90.00
_cell.angle_gamma   90.00
#
_symmetry.space_group_name_H-M   'P 1'
#
loop_
_entity.id
_entity.type
_entity.pdbx_description
1 polymer ?
#
loop_
_entity_poly.entity_id
_entity_poly.type
_entity_poly.pdbx_seq_one_letter_code
_entity_poly.pdbx_strand_id
1 'polypeptide(L)'
;MDTYDQESLFSASGGTASGASASAKDAFGCCSRYSACSDAKACLIPHLDCSKNCIYRKSLEQGHIFYGKNADKYNAAVYQSFVDNFKSLSPDCANLLRGILYYAFVKKRGIKLIMLADSPQIPTLDQSGFLSQVNHPDKVVKKCSVSAMVNACGDLIETANEWAKSKVKPEVWKRRKSIRQELPGVKILRDELSTWIIQFGPEAMKKLSEGISFVELDLNKTLELEEFFKDCIYNEDTSFPLDTLENDPRFLNQ
;
A
#
# COMPACT_ATOMS: atom_id res chain seq x y z
N MET A 1 -10.43 23.79 -2.46
CA MET A 1 -11.77 23.27 -2.81
C MET A 1 -11.58 22.70 -4.19
N ASP A 2 -11.06 21.48 -4.26
CA ASP A 2 -10.54 20.89 -5.49
C ASP A 2 -11.11 19.48 -5.61
N THR A 3 -11.86 19.28 -6.68
CA THR A 3 -12.64 18.08 -6.97
C THR A 3 -11.75 16.97 -7.52
N TYR A 4 -11.96 15.78 -6.97
CA TYR A 4 -11.18 14.57 -7.07
C TYR A 4 -11.65 13.70 -8.25
N ASP A 5 -10.73 13.23 -9.10
CA ASP A 5 -10.98 12.11 -10.02
C ASP A 5 -10.53 10.80 -9.35
N GLN A 6 -11.49 9.92 -9.03
CA GLN A 6 -11.30 8.61 -8.37
C GLN A 6 -11.46 7.42 -9.34
N GLU A 7 -11.02 7.52 -10.59
CA GLU A 7 -11.08 6.40 -11.52
C GLU A 7 -9.74 5.64 -11.59
N SER A 8 -9.55 4.57 -10.82
CA SER A 8 -8.60 3.49 -11.20
C SER A 8 -8.65 2.18 -10.40
N LEU A 9 -9.79 1.74 -9.83
CA LEU A 9 -9.79 0.52 -9.00
C LEU A 9 -10.42 -0.75 -9.57
N PHE A 10 -11.07 -0.74 -10.75
CA PHE A 10 -11.65 -1.98 -11.29
C PHE A 10 -11.61 -2.06 -12.82
N SER A 11 -10.48 -2.52 -13.36
CA SER A 11 -10.42 -3.11 -14.70
C SER A 11 -10.04 -4.58 -14.56
N ALA A 12 -11.04 -5.48 -14.54
CA ALA A 12 -10.97 -6.83 -15.12
C ALA A 12 -12.25 -7.64 -14.83
N SER A 13 -12.99 -7.97 -15.88
CA SER A 13 -13.29 -9.38 -16.22
C SER A 13 -13.99 -9.44 -17.59
N GLY A 14 -13.30 -10.05 -18.55
CA GLY A 14 -13.86 -10.39 -19.86
C GLY A 14 -14.77 -11.63 -19.75
N GLY A 15 -15.93 -11.52 -20.39
CA GLY A 15 -16.85 -12.63 -20.65
C GLY A 15 -17.66 -12.29 -21.89
N THR A 16 -17.48 -13.06 -22.96
CA THR A 16 -18.13 -12.91 -24.26
C THR A 16 -19.59 -13.34 -24.21
N ALA A 17 -20.53 -12.43 -24.51
CA ALA A 17 -21.84 -12.78 -25.05
C ALA A 17 -22.39 -11.62 -25.91
N SER A 18 -22.63 -11.96 -27.17
CA SER A 18 -23.17 -11.15 -28.26
C SER A 18 -24.58 -10.63 -27.97
N GLY A 19 -24.80 -9.33 -28.18
CA GLY A 19 -26.12 -8.68 -28.06
C GLY A 19 -26.00 -7.17 -27.90
N ALA A 20 -25.49 -6.46 -28.91
CA ALA A 20 -25.28 -5.02 -28.87
C ALA A 20 -26.61 -4.24 -28.82
N SER A 21 -26.95 -3.71 -27.63
CA SER A 21 -27.88 -2.59 -27.46
C SER A 21 -27.07 -1.31 -27.20
N ALA A 22 -27.38 -0.25 -27.93
CA ALA A 22 -26.68 1.03 -27.97
C ALA A 22 -26.85 1.90 -26.69
N SER A 23 -26.64 1.32 -25.50
CA SER A 23 -26.71 2.01 -24.20
C SER A 23 -25.47 1.78 -23.31
N ALA A 24 -24.52 0.94 -23.72
CA ALA A 24 -23.36 0.58 -22.89
C ALA A 24 -22.20 1.60 -22.92
N LYS A 25 -22.20 2.57 -23.85
CA LYS A 25 -21.05 3.47 -24.06
C LYS A 25 -20.92 4.60 -23.03
N ASP A 26 -21.97 4.88 -22.26
CA ASP A 26 -22.01 6.01 -21.32
C ASP A 26 -22.15 5.60 -19.85
N ALA A 27 -22.07 4.29 -19.55
CA ALA A 27 -22.16 3.77 -18.18
C ALA A 27 -20.89 4.12 -17.38
N PHE A 28 -21.06 4.70 -16.19
CA PHE A 28 -19.96 5.04 -15.27
C PHE A 28 -20.22 4.47 -13.88
N GLY A 29 -19.13 4.28 -13.11
CA GLY A 29 -19.19 3.60 -11.80
C GLY A 29 -20.07 4.32 -10.77
N CYS A 30 -19.65 5.52 -10.36
CA CYS A 30 -20.40 6.36 -9.42
C CYS A 30 -20.06 7.85 -9.61
N CYS A 31 -21.01 8.72 -9.26
CA CYS A 31 -20.87 10.19 -9.28
C CYS A 31 -20.17 10.74 -8.00
N SER A 32 -19.32 9.94 -7.36
CA SER A 32 -18.60 10.28 -6.12
C SER A 32 -19.47 10.59 -4.89
N ARG A 33 -20.80 10.41 -4.95
CA ARG A 33 -21.72 10.51 -3.78
C ARG A 33 -22.06 9.15 -3.16
N TYR A 34 -21.26 8.11 -3.43
CA TYR A 34 -21.55 6.74 -3.00
C TYR A 34 -21.77 6.62 -1.50
N SER A 35 -20.99 7.31 -0.65
CA SER A 35 -21.16 7.24 0.81
C SER A 35 -22.55 7.72 1.24
N ALA A 36 -22.92 8.95 0.84
CA ALA A 36 -24.21 9.52 1.17
C ALA A 36 -25.40 8.72 0.59
N CYS A 37 -25.26 8.19 -0.63
CA CYS A 37 -26.28 7.30 -1.21
C CYS A 37 -26.42 5.97 -0.45
N SER A 38 -25.31 5.43 0.08
CA SER A 38 -25.32 4.21 0.87
C SER A 38 -25.96 4.43 2.24
N ASP A 39 -25.70 5.57 2.86
CA ASP A 39 -26.33 5.97 4.13
C ASP A 39 -27.84 6.16 3.97
N ALA A 40 -28.26 6.81 2.88
CA ALA A 40 -29.67 6.98 2.54
C ALA A 40 -30.34 5.70 2.00
N LYS A 41 -29.56 4.65 1.73
CA LYS A 41 -29.99 3.42 1.04
C LYS A 41 -30.73 3.69 -0.28
N ALA A 42 -30.42 4.82 -0.91
CA ALA A 42 -31.10 5.34 -2.08
C ALA A 42 -30.20 6.34 -2.82
N CYS A 43 -30.40 6.49 -4.12
CA CYS A 43 -29.68 7.52 -4.88
C CYS A 43 -30.15 8.93 -4.47
N LEU A 44 -29.23 9.75 -3.97
CA LEU A 44 -29.50 11.13 -3.52
C LEU A 44 -29.39 12.19 -4.62
N ILE A 45 -29.22 11.79 -5.89
CA ILE A 45 -29.25 12.72 -7.02
C ILE A 45 -30.67 12.63 -7.62
N PRO A 46 -31.60 13.50 -7.19
CA PRO A 46 -32.93 13.53 -7.79
C PRO A 46 -32.80 14.00 -9.24
N HIS A 47 -33.49 13.29 -10.13
CA HIS A 47 -33.80 13.71 -11.50
C HIS A 47 -32.65 14.34 -12.30
N LEU A 48 -31.84 13.55 -13.01
CA LEU A 48 -31.08 14.05 -14.17
C LEU A 48 -30.47 12.90 -14.96
N ASP A 49 -30.34 13.11 -16.27
CA ASP A 49 -29.73 12.21 -17.26
C ASP A 49 -28.36 11.66 -16.82
N CYS A 50 -27.63 12.41 -15.98
CA CYS A 50 -26.37 11.97 -15.38
C CYS A 50 -26.52 10.72 -14.50
N SER A 51 -27.60 10.56 -13.75
CA SER A 51 -27.76 9.39 -12.86
C SER A 51 -28.24 8.13 -13.59
N LYS A 52 -28.79 8.25 -14.81
CA LYS A 52 -29.34 7.14 -15.60
C LYS A 52 -28.29 6.08 -15.93
N ASN A 53 -27.04 6.52 -16.06
CA ASN A 53 -25.91 5.68 -16.41
C ASN A 53 -25.01 5.33 -15.22
N CYS A 54 -25.38 5.77 -14.00
CA CYS A 54 -24.66 5.42 -12.78
C CYS A 54 -24.90 3.94 -12.44
N ILE A 55 -23.85 3.12 -12.53
CA ILE A 55 -23.93 1.69 -12.21
C ILE A 55 -24.31 1.49 -10.74
N TYR A 56 -23.75 2.28 -9.83
CA TYR A 56 -24.04 2.12 -8.40
C TYR A 56 -25.50 2.42 -8.05
N ARG A 57 -26.16 3.34 -8.75
CA ARG A 57 -27.60 3.60 -8.58
C ARG A 57 -28.42 2.35 -8.88
N LYS A 58 -28.12 1.66 -9.99
CA LYS A 58 -28.84 0.43 -10.36
C LYS A 58 -28.68 -0.66 -9.30
N SER A 59 -27.49 -0.76 -8.70
CA SER A 59 -27.24 -1.67 -7.56
C SER A 59 -28.07 -1.29 -6.34
N LEU A 60 -28.15 0.00 -5.98
CA LEU A 60 -29.00 0.47 -4.87
C LEU A 60 -30.49 0.18 -5.12
N GLU A 61 -30.98 0.38 -6.35
CA GLU A 61 -32.37 0.06 -6.74
C GLU A 61 -32.66 -1.45 -6.67
N GLN A 62 -31.64 -2.29 -6.79
CA GLN A 62 -31.72 -3.74 -6.60
C GLN A 62 -31.55 -4.18 -5.14
N GLY A 63 -31.31 -3.22 -4.22
CA GLY A 63 -31.10 -3.49 -2.79
C GLY A 63 -29.67 -3.87 -2.42
N HIS A 64 -28.70 -3.71 -3.32
CA HIS A 64 -27.28 -3.99 -3.07
C HIS A 64 -26.53 -2.72 -2.67
N ILE A 65 -25.84 -2.77 -1.53
CA ILE A 65 -25.02 -1.68 -1.01
C ILE A 65 -23.57 -2.16 -0.88
N PHE A 66 -22.63 -1.38 -1.39
CA PHE A 66 -21.20 -1.76 -1.40
C PHE A 66 -20.32 -0.93 -0.46
N TYR A 67 -20.81 0.21 0.04
CA TYR A 67 -20.00 1.16 0.81
C TYR A 67 -20.61 1.47 2.17
N GLY A 68 -19.72 1.78 3.12
CA GLY A 68 -20.07 2.17 4.49
C GLY A 68 -20.70 1.05 5.32
N LYS A 69 -21.16 1.40 6.51
CA LYS A 69 -21.81 0.49 7.47
C LYS A 69 -23.08 -0.22 6.98
N ASN A 70 -23.68 0.27 5.89
CA ASN A 70 -24.87 -0.35 5.28
C ASN A 70 -24.53 -1.36 4.18
N ALA A 71 -23.24 -1.56 3.88
CA ALA A 71 -22.82 -2.48 2.82
C ALA A 71 -23.20 -3.93 3.14
N ASP A 72 -23.52 -4.71 2.10
CA ASP A 72 -23.93 -6.12 2.21
C ASP A 72 -22.84 -6.98 2.90
N LYS A 73 -21.57 -6.58 2.75
CA LYS A 73 -20.42 -7.27 3.33
C LYS A 73 -19.96 -6.70 4.68
N TYR A 74 -20.61 -5.65 5.18
CA TYR A 74 -20.24 -5.05 6.45
C TYR A 74 -20.58 -5.98 7.62
N ASN A 75 -19.61 -6.17 8.50
CA ASN A 75 -19.73 -6.99 9.69
C ASN A 75 -19.62 -6.13 10.95
N ALA A 76 -20.78 -5.85 11.55
CA ALA A 76 -20.86 -5.07 12.79
C ALA A 76 -20.08 -5.68 13.97
N ALA A 77 -19.95 -7.00 14.04
CA ALA A 77 -19.19 -7.66 15.11
C ALA A 77 -17.68 -7.43 14.95
N VAL A 78 -17.18 -7.42 13.70
CA VAL A 78 -15.78 -7.07 13.41
C VAL A 78 -15.51 -5.61 13.76
N TYR A 79 -16.38 -4.69 13.34
CA TYR A 79 -16.27 -3.28 13.74
C TYR A 79 -16.26 -3.12 15.27
N GLN A 80 -17.16 -3.80 15.99
CA GLN A 80 -17.20 -3.71 17.45
C GLN A 80 -15.91 -4.26 18.08
N SER A 81 -15.34 -5.34 17.53
CA SER A 81 -14.05 -5.86 17.98
C SER A 81 -12.91 -4.84 17.82
N PHE A 82 -12.93 -4.03 16.75
CA PHE A 82 -11.98 -2.93 16.59
C PHE A 82 -12.16 -1.87 17.67
N VAL A 83 -13.41 -1.44 17.93
CA VAL A 83 -13.68 -0.45 18.98
C VAL A 83 -13.20 -0.93 20.35
N ASP A 84 -13.47 -2.18 20.69
CA ASP A 84 -13.10 -2.76 21.99
C ASP A 84 -11.59 -2.97 22.10
N ASN A 85 -10.96 -3.51 21.06
CA ASN A 85 -9.50 -3.68 21.01
C ASN A 85 -8.79 -2.33 21.11
N PHE A 86 -9.27 -1.30 20.42
CA PHE A 86 -8.69 0.04 20.47
C PHE A 86 -8.72 0.64 21.88
N LYS A 87 -9.84 0.49 22.60
CA LYS A 87 -9.97 0.97 23.98
C LYS A 87 -9.01 0.26 24.94
N SER A 88 -8.61 -0.97 24.63
CA SER A 88 -7.65 -1.75 25.42
C SER A 88 -6.18 -1.43 25.14
N LEU A 89 -5.89 -0.71 24.05
CA LEU A 89 -4.51 -0.37 23.67
C LEU A 89 -3.90 0.64 24.65
N SER A 90 -2.58 0.51 24.88
CA SER A 90 -1.82 1.56 25.53
C SER A 90 -1.81 2.84 24.67
N PRO A 91 -1.61 4.03 25.27
CA PRO A 91 -1.56 5.29 24.52
C PRO A 91 -0.56 5.26 23.36
N ASP A 92 0.61 4.64 23.55
CA ASP A 92 1.64 4.54 22.50
C ASP A 92 1.21 3.65 21.34
N CYS A 93 0.59 2.49 21.63
CA CYS A 93 0.06 1.61 20.58
C CYS A 93 -1.08 2.29 19.82
N ALA A 94 -1.98 2.96 20.53
CA ALA A 94 -3.07 3.70 19.92
C ALA A 94 -2.54 4.82 19.01
N ASN A 95 -1.51 5.57 19.45
CA ASN A 95 -0.91 6.62 18.62
C ASN A 95 -0.23 6.07 17.37
N LEU A 96 0.52 4.98 17.48
CA LEU A 96 1.11 4.31 16.32
C LEU A 96 0.03 3.85 15.34
N LEU A 97 -1.03 3.19 15.83
CA LEU A 97 -2.15 2.74 15.00
C LEU A 97 -2.85 3.92 14.30
N ARG A 98 -3.08 5.04 15.01
CA ARG A 98 -3.64 6.25 14.40
C ARG A 98 -2.76 6.76 13.26
N GLY A 99 -1.44 6.81 13.45
CA GLY A 99 -0.47 7.17 12.40
C GLY A 99 -0.54 6.24 11.18
N ILE A 100 -0.56 4.93 11.41
CA ILE A 100 -0.67 3.90 10.36
C ILE A 100 -1.96 4.08 9.54
N LEU A 101 -3.11 4.18 10.21
CA LEU A 101 -4.41 4.29 9.54
C LEU A 101 -4.57 5.65 8.84
N TYR A 102 -4.09 6.75 9.45
CA TYR A 102 -4.07 8.05 8.80
C TYR A 102 -3.19 8.03 7.55
N TYR A 103 -2.00 7.42 7.62
CA TYR A 103 -1.15 7.27 6.44
C TYR A 103 -1.87 6.47 5.34
N ALA A 104 -2.52 5.36 5.68
CA ALA A 104 -3.20 4.49 4.72
C ALA A 104 -4.43 5.11 4.08
N PHE A 105 -5.29 5.81 4.84
CA PHE A 105 -6.58 6.30 4.35
C PHE A 105 -6.55 7.77 3.89
N VAL A 106 -5.58 8.56 4.35
CA VAL A 106 -5.47 9.99 4.02
C VAL A 106 -4.27 10.27 3.14
N LYS A 107 -3.05 9.85 3.53
CA LYS A 107 -1.82 10.20 2.80
C LYS A 107 -1.55 9.32 1.57
N LYS A 108 -1.78 8.01 1.66
CA LYS A 108 -1.47 7.01 0.63
C LYS A 108 -2.64 6.02 0.46
N ARG A 109 -3.78 6.53 -0.03
CA ARG A 109 -4.99 5.74 -0.27
C ARG A 109 -4.70 4.46 -1.08
N GLY A 110 -5.27 3.35 -0.62
CA GLY A 110 -5.15 2.05 -1.28
C GLY A 110 -3.84 1.30 -1.02
N ILE A 111 -2.97 1.82 -0.14
CA ILE A 111 -1.77 1.09 0.28
C ILE A 111 -2.15 -0.04 1.24
N LYS A 112 -1.62 -1.23 0.95
CA LYS A 112 -1.88 -2.46 1.73
C LYS A 112 -0.75 -2.76 2.68
N LEU A 113 0.47 -2.55 2.19
CA LEU A 113 1.72 -2.87 2.84
C LEU A 113 2.48 -1.58 3.11
N ILE A 114 2.68 -1.27 4.38
CA ILE A 114 3.35 -0.06 4.83
C ILE A 114 4.68 -0.45 5.43
N MET A 115 5.72 0.29 5.04
CA MET A 115 7.08 0.13 5.55
C MET A 115 7.32 1.26 6.55
N LEU A 116 7.77 0.94 7.75
CA LEU A 116 8.04 1.91 8.80
C LEU A 116 9.26 1.50 9.63
N ALA A 117 9.79 2.45 10.41
CA ALA A 117 10.82 2.15 11.39
C ALA A 117 10.32 1.11 12.41
N ASP A 118 11.20 0.24 12.86
CA ASP A 118 10.88 -0.72 13.92
C ASP A 118 10.40 0.00 15.18
N SER A 119 9.34 -0.55 15.78
CA SER A 119 8.74 -0.01 16.98
C SER A 119 8.32 -1.15 17.90
N PRO A 120 8.53 -1.04 19.23
CA PRO A 120 8.14 -2.06 20.18
C PRO A 120 6.62 -2.24 20.29
N GLN A 121 5.83 -1.30 19.75
CA GLN A 121 4.37 -1.37 19.74
C GLN A 121 3.85 -2.27 18.60
N ILE A 122 4.62 -2.52 17.55
CA ILE A 122 4.18 -3.30 16.37
C ILE A 122 3.73 -4.72 16.73
N PRO A 123 4.48 -5.52 17.53
CA PRO A 123 4.04 -6.86 17.91
C PRO A 123 2.75 -6.87 18.73
N THR A 124 2.47 -5.80 19.48
CA THR A 124 1.22 -5.67 20.22
C THR A 124 0.05 -5.35 19.27
N LEU A 125 0.29 -4.50 18.26
CA LEU A 125 -0.70 -4.19 17.23
C LEU A 125 -1.00 -5.40 16.32
N ASP A 126 -0.02 -6.24 16.03
CA ASP A 126 -0.23 -7.50 15.28
C ASP A 126 -1.28 -8.41 15.93
N GLN A 127 -1.33 -8.43 17.26
CA GLN A 127 -2.30 -9.23 18.03
C GLN A 127 -3.68 -8.58 18.16
N SER A 128 -3.81 -7.29 17.83
CA SER A 128 -5.03 -6.51 18.02
C SER A 128 -6.04 -6.64 16.87
N GLY A 129 -5.68 -7.35 15.81
CA GLY A 129 -6.56 -7.66 14.67
C GLY A 129 -6.74 -6.54 13.64
N PHE A 130 -6.12 -5.37 13.86
CA PHE A 130 -6.13 -4.24 12.91
C PHE A 130 -5.20 -4.46 11.71
N LEU A 131 -4.06 -5.07 11.96
CA LEU A 131 -2.97 -5.24 10.99
C LEU A 131 -2.22 -6.52 11.30
N SER A 132 -1.40 -6.95 10.35
CA SER A 132 -0.45 -8.03 10.55
C SER A 132 0.98 -7.54 10.34
N GLN A 133 1.89 -7.92 11.23
CA GLN A 133 3.32 -7.73 11.02
C GLN A 133 3.80 -8.77 9.99
N VAL A 134 4.46 -8.29 8.93
CA VAL A 134 4.99 -9.16 7.88
C VAL A 134 6.47 -8.91 7.70
N ASN A 135 7.21 -9.95 7.31
CA ASN A 135 8.64 -9.83 7.05
C ASN A 135 8.92 -9.93 5.55
N HIS A 136 9.46 -8.87 4.97
CA HIS A 136 9.79 -8.78 3.55
C HIS A 136 11.16 -8.13 3.34
N PRO A 137 12.25 -8.78 3.78
CA PRO A 137 13.59 -8.21 3.67
C PRO A 137 14.00 -8.03 2.20
N ASP A 138 13.49 -8.88 1.30
CA ASP A 138 13.71 -8.76 -0.14
C ASP A 138 13.09 -7.47 -0.72
N LYS A 139 11.91 -7.05 -0.23
CA LYS A 139 11.26 -5.80 -0.64
C LYS A 139 12.04 -4.58 -0.13
N VAL A 140 12.69 -4.66 1.03
CA VAL A 140 13.60 -3.61 1.53
C VAL A 140 14.76 -3.44 0.56
N VAL A 141 15.49 -4.51 0.28
CA VAL A 141 16.68 -4.48 -0.60
C VAL A 141 16.32 -3.90 -1.98
N LYS A 142 15.18 -4.31 -2.54
CA LYS A 142 14.68 -3.79 -3.83
C LYS A 142 14.32 -2.32 -3.82
N LYS A 143 14.13 -1.69 -2.66
CA LYS A 143 13.89 -0.24 -2.51
C LYS A 143 15.15 0.55 -2.17
N CYS A 144 16.19 -0.10 -1.64
CA CYS A 144 17.43 0.58 -1.28
C CYS A 144 18.12 1.25 -2.48
N SER A 145 18.89 2.29 -2.17
CA SER A 145 19.78 2.95 -3.10
C SER A 145 20.97 2.05 -3.42
N VAL A 146 21.61 2.28 -4.58
CA VAL A 146 22.81 1.54 -4.96
C VAL A 146 23.93 1.75 -3.94
N SER A 147 24.12 2.98 -3.47
CA SER A 147 25.15 3.31 -2.46
C SER A 147 24.92 2.53 -1.17
N ALA A 148 23.68 2.45 -0.67
CA ALA A 148 23.35 1.67 0.52
C ALA A 148 23.63 0.17 0.32
N MET A 149 23.25 -0.38 -0.84
CA MET A 149 23.52 -1.79 -1.17
C MET A 149 25.02 -2.09 -1.25
N VAL A 150 25.80 -1.23 -1.89
CA VAL A 150 27.27 -1.38 -1.99
C VAL A 150 27.91 -1.32 -0.61
N ASN A 151 27.52 -0.33 0.22
CA ASN A 151 28.02 -0.20 1.58
C ASN A 151 27.67 -1.43 2.45
N ALA A 152 26.47 -1.99 2.29
CA ALA A 152 26.06 -3.19 3.02
C ALA A 152 26.86 -4.44 2.60
N CYS A 153 27.19 -4.56 1.31
CA CYS A 153 28.02 -5.63 0.77
C CYS A 153 29.49 -5.52 1.18
N GLY A 154 30.04 -4.31 1.32
CA GLY A 154 31.46 -4.10 1.62
C GLY A 154 32.36 -4.83 0.62
N ASP A 155 33.29 -5.63 1.13
CA ASP A 155 34.27 -6.38 0.32
C ASP A 155 33.63 -7.41 -0.62
N LEU A 156 32.38 -7.81 -0.39
CA LEU A 156 31.68 -8.77 -1.25
C LEU A 156 31.23 -8.17 -2.59
N ILE A 157 31.38 -6.85 -2.79
CA ILE A 157 30.96 -6.19 -4.03
C ILE A 157 31.70 -6.71 -5.27
N GLU A 158 32.97 -7.11 -5.11
CA GLU A 158 33.75 -7.70 -6.20
C GLU A 158 33.19 -9.06 -6.60
N THR A 159 32.80 -9.88 -5.61
CA THR A 159 32.14 -11.17 -5.86
C THR A 159 30.80 -10.98 -6.56
N ALA A 160 30.02 -9.97 -6.17
CA ALA A 160 28.77 -9.62 -6.85
C ALA A 160 29.02 -9.18 -8.30
N ASN A 161 30.02 -8.34 -8.55
CA ASN A 161 30.43 -7.93 -9.90
C ASN A 161 30.80 -9.13 -10.78
N GLU A 162 31.63 -10.06 -10.29
CA GLU A 162 32.02 -11.25 -11.05
C GLU A 162 30.83 -12.19 -11.28
N TRP A 163 29.92 -12.31 -10.32
CA TRP A 163 28.66 -13.01 -10.55
C TRP A 163 27.86 -12.37 -11.69
N ALA A 164 27.65 -11.05 -11.67
CA ALA A 164 26.89 -10.37 -12.71
C ALA A 164 27.56 -10.47 -14.10
N LYS A 165 28.89 -10.39 -14.14
CA LYS A 165 29.70 -10.62 -15.35
C LYS A 165 29.49 -12.02 -15.92
N SER A 166 29.38 -13.05 -15.07
CA SER A 166 29.09 -14.42 -15.50
C SER A 166 27.69 -14.60 -16.12
N LYS A 167 26.74 -13.68 -15.84
CA LYS A 167 25.36 -13.73 -16.34
C LYS A 167 25.16 -13.03 -17.68
N VAL A 168 26.15 -12.27 -18.16
CA VAL A 168 26.02 -11.49 -19.39
C VAL A 168 27.15 -11.80 -20.38
N LYS A 169 26.89 -11.53 -21.66
CA LYS A 169 27.90 -11.72 -22.70
C LYS A 169 29.11 -10.78 -22.46
N PRO A 170 30.35 -11.22 -22.75
CA PRO A 170 31.56 -10.41 -22.52
C PRO A 170 31.52 -9.02 -23.17
N GLU A 171 31.02 -8.92 -24.40
CA GLU A 171 30.84 -7.65 -25.13
C GLU A 171 29.85 -6.70 -24.45
N VAL A 172 28.81 -7.22 -23.80
CA VAL A 172 27.86 -6.41 -23.03
C VAL A 172 28.53 -5.89 -21.76
N TRP A 173 29.27 -6.75 -21.04
CA TRP A 173 30.00 -6.35 -19.83
C TRP A 173 31.06 -5.28 -20.10
N LYS A 174 31.82 -5.42 -21.20
CA LYS A 174 32.85 -4.44 -21.59
C LYS A 174 32.28 -3.03 -21.80
N ARG A 175 31.03 -2.93 -22.26
CA ARG A 175 30.33 -1.65 -22.49
C ARG A 175 29.73 -1.04 -21.23
N ARG A 176 29.62 -1.80 -20.13
CA ARG A 176 29.10 -1.27 -18.86
C ARG A 176 30.07 -0.26 -18.26
N LYS A 177 29.53 0.91 -17.97
CA LYS A 177 30.20 1.93 -17.17
C LYS A 177 29.86 1.72 -15.70
N SER A 178 30.68 2.32 -14.82
CA SER A 178 30.36 2.40 -13.40
C SER A 178 28.98 3.01 -13.21
N ILE A 179 28.16 2.48 -12.30
CA ILE A 179 26.80 3.02 -12.09
C ILE A 179 26.86 4.49 -11.62
N ARG A 180 27.87 4.84 -10.82
CA ARG A 180 28.07 6.20 -10.29
C ARG A 180 29.54 6.59 -10.34
N GLN A 181 29.78 7.89 -10.46
CA GLN A 181 31.12 8.47 -10.36
C GLN A 181 31.74 8.23 -8.98
N GLU A 182 30.90 8.25 -7.94
CA GLU A 182 31.29 8.04 -6.54
C GLU A 182 31.52 6.58 -6.16
N LEU A 183 31.13 5.63 -7.03
CA LEU A 183 31.31 4.19 -6.80
C LEU A 183 32.19 3.57 -7.90
N PRO A 184 33.44 4.04 -8.09
CA PRO A 184 34.29 3.58 -9.17
C PRO A 184 34.53 2.07 -9.10
N GLY A 185 34.28 1.36 -10.20
CA GLY A 185 34.48 -0.09 -10.31
C GLY A 185 33.20 -0.92 -10.11
N VAL A 186 32.10 -0.33 -9.66
CA VAL A 186 30.81 -1.03 -9.52
C VAL A 186 30.08 -1.02 -10.86
N LYS A 187 30.13 -2.16 -11.58
CA LYS A 187 29.52 -2.34 -12.92
C LYS A 187 28.28 -3.23 -12.92
N ILE A 188 28.05 -3.99 -11.84
CA ILE A 188 26.80 -4.69 -11.59
C ILE A 188 25.64 -3.69 -11.59
N LEU A 189 24.50 -3.99 -12.20
CA LEU A 189 23.34 -3.09 -12.22
C LEU A 189 22.56 -3.16 -10.90
N ARG A 190 21.72 -2.14 -10.62
CA ARG A 190 20.90 -2.09 -9.41
C ARG A 190 20.08 -3.36 -9.18
N ASP A 191 19.33 -3.79 -10.18
CA ASP A 191 18.43 -4.95 -10.03
C ASP A 191 19.22 -6.26 -9.87
N GLU A 192 20.36 -6.37 -10.55
CA GLU A 192 21.29 -7.50 -10.40
C GLU A 192 21.90 -7.55 -9.00
N LEU A 193 22.32 -6.40 -8.47
CA LEU A 193 22.88 -6.31 -7.11
C LEU A 193 21.81 -6.65 -6.07
N SER A 194 20.59 -6.15 -6.23
CA SER A 194 19.48 -6.51 -5.34
C SER A 194 19.19 -8.01 -5.37
N THR A 195 19.20 -8.62 -6.56
CA THR A 195 18.99 -10.06 -6.75
C THR A 195 20.12 -10.86 -6.09
N TRP A 196 21.37 -10.42 -6.29
CA TRP A 196 22.54 -11.05 -5.69
C TRP A 196 22.49 -11.00 -4.17
N ILE A 197 22.16 -9.85 -3.57
CA ILE A 197 22.03 -9.70 -2.11
C ILE A 197 20.97 -10.66 -1.57
N ILE A 198 19.80 -10.72 -2.22
CA ILE A 198 18.70 -11.60 -1.80
C ILE A 198 19.12 -13.09 -1.85
N GLN A 199 19.92 -13.49 -2.83
CA GLN A 199 20.30 -14.89 -3.03
C GLN A 199 21.54 -15.32 -2.24
N PHE A 200 22.53 -14.44 -2.12
CA PHE A 200 23.89 -14.80 -1.68
C PHE A 200 24.43 -13.91 -0.57
N GLY A 201 23.73 -12.83 -0.20
CA GLY A 201 24.19 -11.84 0.78
C GLY A 201 23.28 -11.73 2.00
N PRO A 202 23.07 -12.80 2.80
CA PRO A 202 22.15 -12.75 3.95
C PRO A 202 22.56 -11.70 5.00
N GLU A 203 23.86 -11.46 5.20
CA GLU A 203 24.36 -10.43 6.11
C GLU A 203 24.09 -9.02 5.57
N ALA A 204 24.34 -8.78 4.28
CA ALA A 204 24.03 -7.51 3.63
C ALA A 204 22.51 -7.25 3.65
N MET A 205 21.70 -8.28 3.38
CA MET A 205 20.25 -8.21 3.50
C MET A 205 19.82 -7.85 4.91
N LYS A 206 20.37 -8.52 5.93
CA LYS A 206 20.09 -8.22 7.35
C LYS A 206 20.43 -6.77 7.71
N LYS A 207 21.62 -6.28 7.32
CA LYS A 207 22.04 -4.88 7.54
C LYS A 207 21.09 -3.88 6.89
N LEU A 208 20.63 -4.18 5.67
CA LEU A 208 19.71 -3.30 4.95
C LEU A 208 18.31 -3.28 5.58
N SER A 209 17.83 -4.42 6.08
CA SER A 209 16.52 -4.56 6.72
C SER A 209 16.48 -4.24 8.22
N GLU A 210 17.62 -3.98 8.86
CA GLU A 210 17.70 -3.75 10.30
C GLU A 210 16.91 -2.49 10.71
N GLY A 211 16.10 -2.59 11.75
CA GLY A 211 15.29 -1.45 12.22
C GLY A 211 14.11 -1.11 11.30
N ILE A 212 13.68 -2.04 10.43
CA ILE A 212 12.55 -1.85 9.51
C ILE A 212 11.51 -2.93 9.73
N SER A 213 10.26 -2.49 9.91
CA SER A 213 9.09 -3.35 9.96
C SER A 213 8.18 -3.10 8.77
N PHE A 214 7.44 -4.14 8.39
CA PHE A 214 6.29 -4.00 7.52
C PHE A 214 5.02 -4.35 8.29
N VAL A 215 3.99 -3.56 8.05
CA VAL A 215 2.63 -3.85 8.51
C VAL A 215 1.72 -3.94 7.29
N GLU A 216 0.88 -4.96 7.28
CA GLU A 216 -0.15 -5.17 6.27
C GLU A 216 -1.53 -4.96 6.89
N LEU A 217 -2.37 -4.16 6.25
CA LEU A 217 -3.76 -3.98 6.67
C LEU A 217 -4.62 -5.14 6.16
N ASP A 218 -5.52 -5.65 7.00
CA ASP A 218 -6.42 -6.73 6.60
C ASP A 218 -7.52 -6.21 5.66
N LEU A 219 -7.37 -6.51 4.38
CA LEU A 219 -8.26 -5.98 3.34
C LEU A 219 -9.62 -6.64 3.32
N ASN A 220 -9.75 -7.82 3.91
CA ASN A 220 -11.04 -8.48 4.05
C ASN A 220 -11.95 -7.70 5.02
N LYS A 221 -11.36 -6.80 5.82
CA LYS A 221 -12.04 -5.96 6.81
C LYS A 221 -11.92 -4.48 6.51
N THR A 222 -11.64 -4.10 5.25
CA THR A 222 -11.41 -2.69 4.87
C THR A 222 -12.62 -1.83 5.17
N LEU A 223 -13.85 -2.34 4.98
CA LEU A 223 -15.07 -1.58 5.26
C LEU A 223 -15.16 -1.22 6.75
N GLU A 224 -15.02 -2.20 7.62
CA GLU A 224 -15.07 -2.02 9.07
C GLU A 224 -13.93 -1.14 9.57
N LEU A 225 -12.72 -1.32 9.00
CA LEU A 225 -11.55 -0.54 9.36
C LEU A 225 -11.67 0.92 8.92
N GLU A 226 -12.24 1.19 7.75
CA GLU A 226 -12.49 2.53 7.24
C GLU A 226 -13.57 3.25 8.06
N GLU A 227 -14.67 2.57 8.40
CA GLU A 227 -15.71 3.13 9.28
C GLU A 227 -15.16 3.38 10.69
N PHE A 228 -14.39 2.44 11.24
CA PHE A 228 -13.69 2.63 12.51
C PHE A 228 -12.76 3.86 12.47
N PHE A 229 -11.98 4.00 11.39
CA PHE A 229 -11.10 5.16 11.23
C PHE A 229 -11.90 6.47 11.21
N LYS A 230 -13.00 6.54 10.46
CA LYS A 230 -13.87 7.73 10.39
C LYS A 230 -14.47 8.08 11.76
N ASP A 231 -14.99 7.07 12.46
CA ASP A 231 -15.74 7.30 13.71
C ASP A 231 -14.84 7.55 14.92
N CYS A 232 -13.69 6.89 14.99
CA CYS A 232 -12.88 6.82 16.22
C CYS A 232 -11.54 7.57 16.15
N ILE A 233 -11.05 7.88 14.95
CA ILE A 233 -9.70 8.41 14.75
C ILE A 233 -9.69 9.72 13.97
N TYR A 234 -10.41 9.77 12.86
CA TYR A 234 -10.33 10.88 11.93
C TYR A 234 -10.84 12.17 12.57
N ASN A 235 -9.96 13.15 12.62
CA ASN A 235 -10.27 14.53 12.98
C ASN A 235 -9.46 15.43 12.04
N GLU A 236 -10.12 16.37 11.36
CA GLU A 236 -9.51 17.21 10.32
C GLU A 236 -8.32 18.03 10.84
N ASP A 237 -8.32 18.36 12.13
CA ASP A 237 -7.30 19.21 12.76
C ASP A 237 -6.12 18.42 13.37
N THR A 238 -6.12 17.08 13.27
CA THR A 238 -5.09 16.25 13.93
C THR A 238 -4.12 15.65 12.94
N SER A 239 -2.83 15.97 13.10
CA SER A 239 -1.73 15.28 12.42
C SER A 239 -1.26 14.10 13.26
N PHE A 240 -1.20 12.92 12.64
CA PHE A 240 -0.61 11.72 13.24
C PHE A 240 0.73 11.44 12.57
N PRO A 241 1.86 11.86 13.17
CA PRO A 241 3.17 11.57 12.59
C PRO A 241 3.40 10.06 12.55
N LEU A 242 3.93 9.59 11.43
CA LEU A 242 4.34 8.21 11.23
C LEU A 242 5.73 8.23 10.59
N ASP A 243 6.66 7.47 11.16
CA ASP A 243 8.00 7.33 10.58
C ASP A 243 8.00 6.31 9.44
N THR A 244 7.65 6.78 8.24
CA THR A 244 7.53 5.98 7.02
C THR A 244 8.85 5.77 6.29
N LEU A 245 9.98 6.09 6.94
CA LEU A 245 11.33 5.94 6.39
C LEU A 245 11.56 6.71 5.08
N GLU A 246 10.70 7.69 4.77
CA GLU A 246 10.80 8.51 3.54
C GLU A 246 12.11 9.29 3.47
N ASN A 247 12.70 9.58 4.63
CA ASN A 247 13.98 10.27 4.77
C ASN A 247 15.15 9.35 5.17
N ASP A 248 14.94 8.03 5.22
CA ASP A 248 16.00 7.10 5.61
C ASP A 248 17.09 7.06 4.52
N PRO A 249 18.37 7.29 4.88
CA PRO A 249 19.48 7.32 3.92
C PRO A 249 19.60 6.07 3.03
N ARG A 250 19.10 4.92 3.48
CA ARG A 250 19.10 3.68 2.71
C ARG A 250 18.25 3.77 1.45
N PHE A 251 17.23 4.62 1.42
CA PHE A 251 16.30 4.77 0.28
C PHE A 251 16.55 6.04 -0.53
N LEU A 252 17.37 6.96 -0.03
CA LEU A 252 17.69 8.19 -0.74
C LEU A 252 18.65 7.90 -1.89
N ASN A 253 18.32 8.43 -3.07
CA ASN A 253 19.23 8.48 -4.21
C ASN A 253 20.27 9.58 -3.97
N GLN A 254 21.19 9.36 -3.03
CA GLN A 254 22.45 10.10 -2.90
C GLN A 254 23.42 9.55 -3.93
#